data_AF-A0A951IMU4-F1
#
_entry.id   AF-A0A951IMU4-F1
#
_cell.length_a   1.000
_cell.length_b   1.000
_cell.length_c   1.000
_cell.angle_alpha   90.00
_cell.angle_beta   90.00
_cell.angle_gamma   90.00
#
_symmetry.space_group_name_H-M   'P 1'
#
loop_
_entity.id
_entity.type
_entity.pdbx_description
1 polymer ?
#
loop_
_entity_poly.entity_id
_entity_poly.type
_entity_poly.pdbx_seq_one_letter_code
_entity_poly.pdbx_strand_id
1 'polypeptide(L)'
;MSKVDTAWLRMDSPSNLMMIVGVWILRPGISLDALSERVRERLLLYRRFTQIAREDAAGAHWADDPDFRMERHLVTHRLTRQRGQTEQAALQARVGELAMQSLDHEHPLWRFELIEQYDGGSALIARIHHCIADGIALISVMMSLVDGGNAPPQRKSRKAAKAGLDGAEDWLADTLIRPFGDITAKALEAAGGGAAKSLSMLAAPQQSLSHTLGQAADMARMGGQLASDLAALALMPDDSPTRLKGQPGSTKRVAWCQPIPLDEVKAIGKALNCSVNDVLLGCVAGALGAYLQRLGDETRGQEIRAMVPINLRPMEDAWKLGNRFGLVPLVLPIGVDNPIERVFTVRSRMNSLKGSLQPLLTFGLLSVAGLLIKPAQDAMLSLFGRKTTAVMTNVPGPATKLKVCGATLEQTMFWVPQTGTVGLGVSILSYGGGVQFGVIADTALCPDPQQIIDEFEPEFARLLTVTLMLPWGEAKG
;
A
#
# COMPACT_ATOMS: atom_id res chain seq x y z
N MET A 1 9.87 -1.94 -16.95
CA MET A 1 9.18 -1.71 -15.65
C MET A 1 9.95 -2.44 -14.56
N SER A 2 9.86 -2.06 -13.28
CA SER A 2 10.54 -2.86 -12.23
C SER A 2 9.81 -4.20 -12.03
N LYS A 3 10.49 -5.22 -11.48
CA LYS A 3 9.88 -6.55 -11.28
C LYS A 3 8.74 -6.51 -10.27
N VAL A 4 8.86 -5.69 -9.22
CA VAL A 4 7.80 -5.48 -8.25
C VAL A 4 6.60 -4.80 -8.89
N ASP A 5 6.81 -3.77 -9.73
CA ASP A 5 5.71 -3.13 -10.48
C ASP A 5 5.03 -4.13 -11.44
N THR A 6 5.79 -5.05 -12.07
CA THR A 6 5.24 -6.15 -12.88
C THR A 6 4.41 -7.12 -12.06
N ALA A 7 4.86 -7.47 -10.87
CA ALA A 7 4.09 -8.32 -9.97
C ALA A 7 2.73 -7.66 -9.67
N TRP A 8 2.73 -6.38 -9.27
CA TRP A 8 1.50 -5.62 -9.02
C TRP A 8 0.60 -5.49 -10.25
N LEU A 9 1.15 -5.23 -11.45
CA LEU A 9 0.35 -5.18 -12.68
C LEU A 9 -0.41 -6.49 -12.92
N ARG A 10 0.25 -7.62 -12.65
CA ARG A 10 -0.31 -8.95 -12.88
C ARG A 10 -1.17 -9.47 -11.75
N MET A 11 -1.29 -8.76 -10.63
CA MET A 11 -1.99 -9.28 -9.44
C MET A 11 -3.50 -9.04 -9.44
N ASP A 12 -4.02 -8.35 -10.46
CA ASP A 12 -5.46 -8.22 -10.68
C ASP A 12 -6.14 -9.59 -10.78
N SER A 13 -7.33 -9.65 -10.21
CA SER A 13 -8.18 -10.84 -10.19
C SER A 13 -9.65 -10.42 -10.24
N PRO A 14 -10.58 -11.34 -10.58
CA PRO A 14 -12.01 -11.01 -10.66
C PRO A 14 -12.61 -10.45 -9.37
N SER A 15 -11.99 -10.75 -8.22
CA SER A 15 -12.45 -10.34 -6.89
C SER A 15 -11.67 -9.17 -6.30
N ASN A 16 -10.46 -8.91 -6.82
CA ASN A 16 -9.48 -8.04 -6.21
C ASN A 16 -8.62 -7.38 -7.29
N LEU A 17 -8.84 -6.09 -7.53
CA LEU A 17 -8.02 -5.26 -8.40
C LEU A 17 -6.92 -4.56 -7.60
N MET A 18 -5.74 -4.39 -8.19
CA MET A 18 -4.60 -3.68 -7.60
C MET A 18 -4.77 -2.16 -7.69
N MET A 19 -5.95 -1.69 -7.31
CA MET A 19 -6.33 -0.30 -7.32
C MET A 19 -6.13 0.32 -5.94
N ILE A 20 -5.42 1.43 -5.87
CA ILE A 20 -5.51 2.36 -4.74
C ILE A 20 -6.69 3.28 -5.02
N VAL A 21 -7.63 3.33 -4.09
CA VAL A 21 -8.80 4.21 -4.18
C VAL A 21 -8.72 5.23 -3.05
N GLY A 22 -8.85 6.51 -3.37
CA GLY A 22 -8.81 7.63 -2.43
C GLY A 22 -10.03 8.52 -2.58
N VAL A 23 -10.40 9.22 -1.50
CA VAL A 23 -11.49 10.20 -1.45
C VAL A 23 -10.98 11.44 -0.75
N TRP A 24 -11.18 12.59 -1.37
CA TRP A 24 -10.95 13.91 -0.79
C TRP A 24 -12.26 14.67 -0.70
N ILE A 25 -12.53 15.29 0.44
CA ILE A 25 -13.68 16.19 0.65
C ILE A 25 -13.16 17.61 0.75
N LEU A 26 -13.65 18.51 -0.11
CA LEU A 26 -13.13 19.85 -0.31
C LEU A 26 -14.20 20.92 -0.01
N ARG A 27 -13.82 21.99 0.70
CA ARG A 27 -14.69 23.15 0.96
C ARG A 27 -13.94 24.49 0.84
N PRO A 28 -14.46 25.49 0.10
CA PRO A 28 -15.61 25.41 -0.81
C PRO A 28 -15.38 24.40 -1.95
N GLY A 29 -16.41 24.13 -2.75
CA GLY A 29 -16.28 23.22 -3.90
C GLY A 29 -15.30 23.74 -4.96
N ILE A 30 -14.74 22.83 -5.75
CA ILE A 30 -13.85 23.14 -6.89
C ILE A 30 -14.53 22.74 -8.20
N SER A 31 -14.17 23.42 -9.30
CA SER A 31 -14.64 23.05 -10.64
C SER A 31 -13.72 22.03 -11.31
N LEU A 32 -14.25 21.30 -12.30
CA LEU A 32 -13.45 20.43 -13.15
C LEU A 32 -12.31 21.19 -13.84
N ASP A 33 -12.54 22.44 -14.28
CA ASP A 33 -11.53 23.25 -14.97
C ASP A 33 -10.34 23.57 -14.05
N ALA A 34 -10.61 23.99 -12.81
CA ALA A 34 -9.56 24.28 -11.84
C ALA A 34 -8.75 23.03 -11.48
N LEU A 35 -9.42 21.87 -11.35
CA LEU A 35 -8.74 20.59 -11.14
C LEU A 35 -7.89 20.20 -12.36
N SER A 36 -8.41 20.42 -13.56
CA SER A 36 -7.75 20.11 -14.83
C SER A 36 -6.45 20.90 -15.01
N GLU A 37 -6.48 22.20 -14.70
CA GLU A 37 -5.28 23.03 -14.68
C GLU A 37 -4.26 22.52 -13.67
N ARG A 38 -4.70 22.22 -12.43
CA ARG A 38 -3.81 21.69 -11.39
C ARG A 38 -3.15 20.38 -11.80
N VAL A 39 -3.90 19.46 -12.38
CA VAL A 39 -3.40 18.17 -12.87
C VAL A 39 -2.38 18.38 -13.98
N ARG A 40 -2.65 19.27 -14.94
CA ARG A 40 -1.72 19.59 -16.03
C ARG A 40 -0.40 20.16 -15.52
N GLU A 41 -0.47 21.07 -14.55
CA GLU A 41 0.71 21.75 -14.00
C GLU A 41 1.52 20.92 -13.01
N ARG A 42 0.95 19.86 -12.45
CA ARG A 42 1.58 19.09 -11.36
C ARG A 42 1.65 17.60 -11.66
N LEU A 43 0.50 16.94 -11.83
CA LEU A 43 0.47 15.48 -12.02
C LEU A 43 1.16 15.05 -13.32
N LEU A 44 0.87 15.74 -14.43
CA LEU A 44 1.38 15.34 -15.74
C LEU A 44 2.89 15.59 -15.92
N LEU A 45 3.54 16.27 -14.96
CA LEU A 45 5.00 16.36 -14.91
C LEU A 45 5.66 15.03 -14.51
N TYR A 46 4.90 14.14 -13.87
CA TYR A 46 5.31 12.76 -13.63
C TYR A 46 5.00 11.91 -14.86
N ARG A 47 6.02 11.59 -15.67
CA ARG A 47 5.87 10.83 -16.93
C ARG A 47 5.05 9.54 -16.81
N ARG A 48 5.08 8.88 -15.65
CA ARG A 48 4.30 7.65 -15.38
C ARG A 48 2.79 7.85 -15.55
N PHE A 49 2.27 9.06 -15.33
CA PHE A 49 0.85 9.40 -15.49
C PHE A 49 0.48 9.71 -16.95
N THR A 50 1.44 9.73 -17.87
CA THR A 50 1.24 9.83 -19.32
C THR A 50 1.75 8.58 -20.04
N GLN A 51 1.99 7.48 -19.31
CA GLN A 51 2.53 6.23 -19.82
C GLN A 51 1.59 5.05 -19.58
N ILE A 52 1.58 4.15 -20.55
CA ILE A 52 0.86 2.87 -20.54
C ILE A 52 1.80 1.78 -20.03
N ALA A 53 1.28 0.88 -19.20
CA ALA A 53 1.97 -0.34 -18.81
C ALA A 53 1.68 -1.44 -19.85
N ARG A 54 2.63 -1.71 -20.74
CA ARG A 54 2.50 -2.76 -21.77
C ARG A 54 3.15 -4.06 -21.32
N GLU A 55 2.52 -5.18 -21.69
CA GLU A 55 3.08 -6.51 -21.49
C GLU A 55 3.34 -7.17 -22.85
N ASP A 56 4.56 -7.70 -23.02
CA ASP A 56 4.97 -8.49 -24.18
C ASP A 56 5.72 -9.75 -23.74
N ALA A 57 6.26 -10.50 -24.71
CA ALA A 57 7.01 -11.74 -24.46
C ALA A 57 8.27 -11.54 -23.60
N ALA A 58 8.87 -10.35 -23.58
CA ALA A 58 10.03 -10.01 -22.76
C ALA A 58 9.64 -9.50 -21.36
N GLY A 59 8.35 -9.28 -21.11
CA GLY A 59 7.78 -8.87 -19.85
C GLY A 59 7.11 -7.49 -19.94
N ALA A 60 7.00 -6.81 -18.81
CA ALA A 60 6.27 -5.55 -18.75
C ALA A 60 7.18 -4.32 -18.82
N HIS A 61 6.75 -3.29 -19.55
CA HIS A 61 7.48 -2.05 -19.75
C HIS A 61 6.53 -0.84 -19.85
N TRP A 62 7.10 0.36 -19.67
CA TRP A 62 6.36 1.62 -19.79
C TRP A 62 6.56 2.19 -21.18
N ALA A 63 5.46 2.49 -21.86
CA ALA A 63 5.44 3.16 -23.16
C ALA A 63 4.66 4.48 -23.03
N ASP A 64 5.04 5.51 -23.77
CA ASP A 64 4.24 6.74 -23.80
C ASP A 64 2.90 6.47 -24.49
N ASP A 65 1.81 7.07 -23.99
CA ASP A 65 0.50 6.98 -24.61
C ASP A 65 0.44 7.89 -25.85
N PRO A 66 0.31 7.33 -27.07
CA PRO A 66 0.27 8.14 -28.29
C PRO A 66 -1.02 8.95 -28.46
N ASP A 67 -2.12 8.59 -27.78
CA ASP A 67 -3.41 9.29 -27.80
C ASP A 67 -3.82 9.69 -26.37
N PHE A 68 -2.85 10.20 -25.59
CA PHE A 68 -3.13 10.68 -24.24
C PHE A 68 -4.16 11.82 -24.27
N ARG A 69 -5.30 11.61 -23.61
CA ARG A 69 -6.38 12.60 -23.46
C ARG A 69 -6.76 12.75 -22.00
N MET A 70 -6.66 13.97 -21.48
CA MET A 70 -6.90 14.25 -20.07
C MET A 70 -8.35 13.96 -19.66
N GLU A 71 -9.29 14.14 -20.58
CA GLU A 71 -10.74 13.94 -20.41
C GLU A 71 -11.11 12.47 -20.16
N ARG A 72 -10.22 11.53 -20.52
CA ARG A 72 -10.37 10.11 -20.17
C ARG A 72 -10.12 9.86 -18.69
N HIS A 73 -9.23 10.66 -18.10
CA HIS A 73 -8.74 10.48 -16.74
C HIS A 73 -9.43 11.42 -15.75
N LEU A 74 -9.89 12.60 -16.17
CA LEU A 74 -10.62 13.56 -15.34
C LEU A 74 -12.07 13.62 -15.80
N VAL A 75 -12.98 13.15 -14.96
CA VAL A 75 -14.41 13.14 -15.25
C VAL A 75 -15.22 13.74 -14.12
N THR A 76 -16.38 14.29 -14.44
CA THR A 76 -17.38 14.68 -13.44
C THR A 76 -18.40 13.58 -13.24
N HIS A 77 -18.89 13.43 -12.01
CA HIS A 77 -20.01 12.56 -11.68
C HIS A 77 -21.03 13.28 -10.82
N ARG A 78 -22.32 13.11 -11.16
CA ARG A 78 -23.41 13.59 -10.33
C ARG A 78 -23.86 12.48 -9.39
N LEU A 79 -23.61 12.66 -8.10
CA LEU A 79 -23.97 11.68 -7.10
C LEU A 79 -25.49 11.53 -6.99
N THR A 80 -25.98 10.32 -7.28
CA THR A 80 -27.41 9.99 -7.18
C THR A 80 -27.68 9.33 -5.82
N ARG A 81 -28.68 9.84 -5.09
CA ARG A 81 -29.08 9.33 -3.78
C ARG A 81 -30.39 8.58 -3.86
N GLN A 82 -30.47 7.46 -3.15
CA GLN A 82 -31.75 6.80 -2.87
C GLN A 82 -32.52 7.59 -1.78
N ARG A 83 -33.85 7.43 -1.73
CA ARG A 83 -34.68 8.09 -0.71
C ARG A 83 -34.22 7.64 0.69
N GLY A 84 -33.89 8.61 1.56
CA GLY A 84 -33.41 8.34 2.93
C GLY A 84 -31.91 8.03 3.03
N GLN A 85 -31.18 7.98 1.91
CA GLN A 85 -29.74 7.78 1.90
C GLN A 85 -29.00 9.10 2.14
N THR A 86 -28.02 9.09 3.04
CA THR A 86 -27.12 10.24 3.27
C THR A 86 -26.19 10.44 2.07
N GLU A 87 -25.61 11.64 1.91
CA GLU A 87 -24.61 11.88 0.86
C GLU A 87 -23.38 10.99 1.04
N GLN A 88 -22.92 10.81 2.29
CA GLN A 88 -21.81 9.91 2.60
C GLN A 88 -22.11 8.46 2.19
N ALA A 89 -23.32 7.94 2.46
CA ALA A 89 -23.69 6.58 2.06
C ALA A 89 -23.76 6.41 0.54
N ALA A 90 -24.20 7.44 -0.19
CA ALA A 90 -24.16 7.43 -1.66
C ALA A 90 -22.71 7.47 -2.19
N LEU A 91 -21.83 8.27 -1.57
CA LEU A 91 -20.42 8.33 -1.92
C LEU A 91 -19.71 7.00 -1.62
N GLN A 92 -19.98 6.38 -0.48
CA GLN A 92 -19.49 5.04 -0.13
C GLN A 92 -19.90 4.00 -1.17
N ALA A 93 -21.16 4.01 -1.61
CA ALA A 93 -21.63 3.10 -2.65
C ALA A 93 -20.87 3.31 -3.97
N ARG A 94 -20.68 4.58 -4.39
CA ARG A 94 -19.93 4.90 -5.61
C ARG A 94 -18.47 4.46 -5.52
N VAL A 95 -17.81 4.68 -4.39
CA VAL A 95 -16.43 4.25 -4.17
C VAL A 95 -16.31 2.72 -4.19
N GLY A 96 -17.25 2.00 -3.60
CA GLY A 96 -17.30 0.53 -3.62
C GLY A 96 -17.45 -0.04 -5.03
N GLU A 97 -18.32 0.55 -5.85
CA GLU A 97 -18.48 0.22 -7.28
C GLU A 97 -17.16 0.45 -8.05
N LEU A 98 -16.60 1.65 -7.90
CA LEU A 98 -15.38 2.06 -8.59
C LEU A 98 -14.14 1.23 -8.19
N ALA A 99 -14.11 0.69 -6.98
CA ALA A 99 -13.03 -0.19 -6.53
C ALA A 99 -12.98 -1.52 -7.30
N MET A 100 -14.09 -1.95 -7.91
CA MET A 100 -14.19 -3.19 -8.69
C MET A 100 -14.31 -2.98 -10.20
N GLN A 101 -14.36 -1.73 -10.67
CA GLN A 101 -14.32 -1.44 -12.10
C GLN A 101 -12.88 -1.43 -12.59
N SER A 102 -12.49 -2.25 -13.57
CA SER A 102 -11.12 -2.17 -14.10
C SER A 102 -10.85 -0.84 -14.82
N LEU A 103 -9.59 -0.41 -14.83
CA LEU A 103 -9.15 0.68 -15.70
C LEU A 103 -8.80 0.12 -17.09
N ASP A 104 -8.85 0.99 -18.09
CA ASP A 104 -8.48 0.62 -19.45
C ASP A 104 -6.96 0.49 -19.57
N HIS A 105 -6.47 -0.73 -19.83
CA HIS A 105 -5.04 -1.03 -19.94
C HIS A 105 -4.41 -0.49 -21.24
N GLU A 106 -5.20 0.02 -22.18
CA GLU A 106 -4.67 0.73 -23.35
C GLU A 106 -4.21 2.15 -23.02
N HIS A 107 -4.48 2.64 -21.80
CA HIS A 107 -4.18 4.01 -21.37
C HIS A 107 -3.48 4.03 -19.98
N PRO A 108 -2.94 5.19 -19.55
CA PRO A 108 -2.36 5.33 -18.23
C PRO A 108 -3.34 4.93 -17.12
N LEU A 109 -2.89 4.07 -16.21
CA LEU A 109 -3.75 3.40 -15.23
C LEU A 109 -4.08 4.28 -14.00
N TRP A 110 -4.69 5.44 -14.25
CA TRP A 110 -5.23 6.32 -13.22
C TRP A 110 -6.51 7.03 -13.70
N ARG A 111 -7.37 7.43 -12.77
CA ARG A 111 -8.58 8.20 -13.05
C ARG A 111 -9.02 8.97 -11.81
N PHE A 112 -9.37 10.24 -11.99
CA PHE A 112 -10.05 11.05 -10.99
C PHE A 112 -11.49 11.33 -11.41
N GLU A 113 -12.41 11.17 -10.46
CA GLU A 113 -13.82 11.46 -10.63
C GLU A 113 -14.22 12.55 -9.63
N LEU A 114 -14.60 13.72 -10.14
CA LEU A 114 -15.01 14.88 -9.37
C LEU A 114 -16.53 14.92 -9.24
N ILE A 115 -17.02 14.92 -8.01
CA ILE A 115 -18.40 15.22 -7.65
C ILE A 115 -18.42 16.67 -7.19
N GLU A 116 -18.78 17.58 -8.08
CA GLU A 116 -18.71 19.03 -7.83
C GLU A 116 -19.65 19.49 -6.71
N GLN A 117 -20.73 18.75 -6.47
CA GLN A 117 -21.73 19.04 -5.44
C GLN A 117 -21.81 17.89 -4.43
N TYR A 118 -21.11 18.03 -3.31
CA TYR A 118 -21.11 17.09 -2.19
C TYR A 118 -20.96 17.85 -0.88
N ASP A 119 -21.93 17.72 0.02
CA ASP A 119 -21.91 18.27 1.38
C ASP A 119 -21.51 19.77 1.43
N GLY A 120 -22.12 20.58 0.56
CA GLY A 120 -21.82 22.02 0.43
C GLY A 120 -20.45 22.36 -0.18
N GLY A 121 -19.70 21.37 -0.64
CA GLY A 121 -18.43 21.50 -1.34
C GLY A 121 -18.32 20.49 -2.48
N SER A 122 -17.15 19.87 -2.65
CA SER A 122 -16.92 18.82 -3.66
C SER A 122 -16.27 17.58 -3.06
N ALA A 123 -16.47 16.43 -3.69
CA ALA A 123 -15.75 15.20 -3.40
C ALA A 123 -14.94 14.77 -4.62
N LEU A 124 -13.67 14.43 -4.42
CA LEU A 124 -12.79 13.91 -5.47
C LEU A 124 -12.46 12.45 -5.14
N ILE A 125 -12.86 11.54 -6.03
CA ILE A 125 -12.49 10.13 -5.96
C ILE A 125 -11.25 9.92 -6.85
N ALA A 126 -10.15 9.50 -6.26
CA ALA A 126 -8.92 9.16 -6.97
C ALA A 126 -8.76 7.65 -7.09
N ARG A 127 -8.41 7.16 -8.28
CA ARG A 127 -8.14 5.76 -8.56
C ARG A 127 -6.81 5.65 -9.26
N ILE A 128 -5.86 4.93 -8.69
CA ILE A 128 -4.51 4.79 -9.23
C ILE A 128 -4.08 3.34 -9.08
N HIS A 129 -3.69 2.71 -10.20
CA HIS A 129 -3.21 1.34 -10.17
C HIS A 129 -1.84 1.25 -9.48
N HIS A 130 -1.66 0.28 -8.59
CA HIS A 130 -0.50 0.17 -7.69
C HIS A 130 0.84 -0.08 -8.42
N CYS A 131 0.81 -0.48 -9.69
CA CYS A 131 2.01 -0.59 -10.54
C CYS A 131 2.66 0.78 -10.85
N ILE A 132 1.93 1.89 -10.72
CA ILE A 132 2.43 3.25 -10.95
C ILE A 132 3.43 3.62 -9.86
N ALA A 133 3.05 3.45 -8.59
CA ALA A 133 3.84 3.85 -7.44
C ALA A 133 3.33 3.21 -6.14
N ASP A 134 4.23 3.06 -5.16
CA ASP A 134 3.86 2.69 -3.79
C ASP A 134 3.18 3.84 -3.03
N GLY A 135 2.66 3.54 -1.84
CA GLY A 135 1.93 4.49 -1.02
C GLY A 135 2.69 5.79 -0.70
N ILE A 136 4.01 5.73 -0.46
CA ILE A 136 4.80 6.95 -0.11
C ILE A 136 5.08 7.80 -1.34
N ALA A 137 5.44 7.16 -2.44
CA ALA A 137 5.58 7.86 -3.71
C ALA A 137 4.25 8.51 -4.13
N LEU A 138 3.11 7.84 -3.91
CA LEU A 138 1.79 8.41 -4.17
C LEU A 138 1.42 9.53 -3.21
N ILE A 139 1.74 9.44 -1.92
CA ILE A 139 1.58 10.58 -1.00
C ILE A 139 2.35 11.78 -1.54
N SER A 140 3.58 11.59 -2.00
CA SER A 140 4.39 12.67 -2.58
C SER A 140 3.75 13.28 -3.83
N VAL A 141 3.18 12.44 -4.70
CA VAL A 141 2.43 12.88 -5.89
C VAL A 141 1.18 13.65 -5.48
N MET A 142 0.38 13.13 -4.55
CA MET A 142 -0.83 13.81 -4.07
C MET A 142 -0.49 15.12 -3.36
N MET A 143 0.63 15.19 -2.64
CA MET A 143 1.15 16.42 -2.04
C MET A 143 1.67 17.42 -3.08
N SER A 144 1.94 17.01 -4.32
CA SER A 144 2.24 17.98 -5.40
C SER A 144 0.98 18.68 -5.92
N LEU A 145 -0.20 18.10 -5.69
CA LEU A 145 -1.49 18.66 -6.10
C LEU A 145 -2.01 19.75 -5.15
N VAL A 146 -1.54 19.77 -3.89
CA VAL A 146 -1.96 20.79 -2.91
C VAL A 146 -1.27 22.14 -3.15
N ASP A 147 -1.94 23.22 -2.75
CA ASP A 147 -1.47 24.59 -2.82
C ASP A 147 -0.25 24.78 -1.91
N GLY A 148 0.83 25.34 -2.47
CA GLY A 148 2.11 25.43 -1.77
C GLY A 148 2.83 24.08 -1.61
N GLY A 149 2.31 23.01 -2.20
CA GLY A 149 2.94 21.69 -2.25
C GLY A 149 4.27 21.72 -3.01
N ASN A 150 5.13 20.73 -2.72
CA ASN A 150 6.42 20.61 -3.39
C ASN A 150 6.21 20.50 -4.90
N ALA A 151 6.95 21.31 -5.66
CA ALA A 151 6.96 21.19 -7.11
C ALA A 151 7.41 19.78 -7.50
N PRO A 152 6.79 19.16 -8.52
CA PRO A 152 7.28 17.92 -9.09
C PRO A 152 8.76 18.03 -9.45
N PRO A 153 9.52 16.92 -9.43
CA PRO A 153 10.95 16.96 -9.71
C PRO A 153 11.20 17.65 -11.05
N GLN A 154 11.88 18.80 -11.01
CA GLN A 154 12.32 19.47 -12.22
C GLN A 154 13.34 18.56 -12.90
N ARG A 155 13.08 18.24 -14.18
CA ARG A 155 14.09 17.62 -15.03
C ARG A 155 15.31 18.52 -14.96
N LYS A 156 16.38 18.09 -14.27
CA LYS A 156 17.69 18.66 -14.53
C LYS A 156 17.90 18.43 -16.02
N SER A 157 17.75 19.49 -16.82
CA SER A 157 18.26 19.51 -18.18
C SER A 157 19.65 18.93 -18.05
N ARG A 158 19.88 17.79 -18.70
CA ARG A 158 21.21 17.23 -18.80
C ARG A 158 21.94 18.25 -19.67
N LYS A 159 22.42 19.35 -19.08
CA LYS A 159 23.41 20.22 -19.71
C LYS A 159 24.43 19.24 -20.22
N ALA A 160 24.60 19.20 -21.54
CA ALA A 160 25.57 18.36 -22.19
C ALA A 160 26.88 18.54 -21.43
N ALA A 161 27.24 17.55 -20.62
CA ALA A 161 28.48 17.53 -19.88
C ALA A 161 29.55 17.34 -20.95
N LYS A 162 30.05 18.47 -21.47
CA LYS A 162 31.28 18.49 -22.22
C LYS A 162 32.40 18.23 -21.20
N ALA A 163 33.10 17.13 -21.44
CA ALA A 163 34.40 16.73 -20.90
C ALA A 163 34.46 16.22 -19.44
N GLY A 164 34.76 14.92 -19.32
CA GLY A 164 35.15 14.22 -18.09
C GLY A 164 34.58 12.80 -18.07
N LEU A 165 35.19 11.88 -18.81
CA LEU A 165 34.69 10.51 -19.02
C LEU A 165 34.91 9.54 -17.83
N ASP A 166 35.53 9.97 -16.73
CA ASP A 166 35.93 9.03 -15.66
C ASP A 166 35.01 9.04 -14.43
N GLY A 167 34.19 10.08 -14.20
CA GLY A 167 33.40 10.20 -12.96
C GLY A 167 31.98 9.60 -13.02
N ALA A 168 31.44 9.38 -14.22
CA ALA A 168 30.07 8.89 -14.39
C ALA A 168 29.99 7.35 -14.34
N GLU A 169 31.06 6.67 -14.74
CA GLU A 169 31.15 5.20 -14.71
C GLU A 169 31.32 4.70 -13.28
N ASP A 170 32.12 5.36 -12.44
CA ASP A 170 32.30 5.00 -11.03
C ASP A 170 31.01 5.14 -10.20
N TRP A 171 30.22 6.20 -10.42
CA TRP A 171 28.98 6.42 -9.66
C TRP A 171 27.81 5.51 -10.11
N LEU A 172 27.72 5.22 -11.42
CA LEU A 172 26.78 4.23 -11.97
C LEU A 172 27.14 2.82 -11.51
N ALA A 173 28.44 2.49 -11.42
CA ALA A 173 28.92 1.22 -10.91
C ALA A 173 28.64 1.03 -9.41
N ASP A 174 28.90 2.05 -8.58
CA ASP A 174 28.77 1.89 -7.12
C ASP A 174 27.33 1.86 -6.61
N THR A 175 26.41 2.56 -7.27
CA THR A 175 25.05 2.76 -6.72
C THR A 175 23.99 1.87 -7.38
N LEU A 176 24.21 1.46 -8.63
CA LEU A 176 23.24 0.66 -9.40
C LEU A 176 23.75 -0.74 -9.75
N ILE A 177 25.07 -0.95 -9.81
CA ILE A 177 25.66 -2.24 -10.19
C ILE A 177 26.11 -3.05 -8.95
N ARG A 178 26.54 -2.44 -7.83
CA ARG A 178 26.97 -3.25 -6.66
C ARG A 178 25.85 -4.03 -5.94
N PRO A 179 24.60 -3.56 -5.78
CA PRO A 179 23.54 -4.38 -5.17
C PRO A 179 22.78 -5.28 -6.16
N PHE A 180 22.79 -4.94 -7.46
CA PHE A 180 21.95 -5.60 -8.48
C PHE A 180 22.71 -6.15 -9.69
N GLY A 181 23.92 -5.65 -9.98
CA GLY A 181 24.79 -6.11 -11.04
C GLY A 181 25.29 -7.53 -10.78
N ASP A 182 25.56 -7.88 -9.53
CA ASP A 182 25.98 -9.24 -9.17
C ASP A 182 24.89 -10.28 -9.44
N ILE A 183 23.61 -9.91 -9.44
CA ILE A 183 22.51 -10.85 -9.69
C ILE A 183 22.11 -10.83 -11.18
N THR A 184 22.14 -9.65 -11.81
CA THR A 184 21.71 -9.47 -13.21
C THR A 184 22.79 -9.89 -14.22
N ALA A 185 24.07 -9.63 -13.92
CA ALA A 185 25.18 -10.13 -14.71
C ALA A 185 25.27 -11.66 -14.62
N LYS A 186 25.11 -12.24 -13.41
CA LYS A 186 25.11 -13.71 -13.21
C LYS A 186 23.95 -14.40 -13.96
N ALA A 187 22.77 -13.79 -14.03
CA ALA A 187 21.62 -14.35 -14.75
C ALA A 187 21.75 -14.27 -16.29
N LEU A 188 22.33 -13.17 -16.81
CA LEU A 188 22.54 -13.00 -18.26
C LEU A 188 23.74 -13.84 -18.77
N GLU A 189 24.76 -14.04 -17.93
CA GLU A 189 25.93 -14.89 -18.21
C GLU A 189 25.61 -16.40 -18.12
N ALA A 190 24.60 -16.78 -17.33
CA ALA A 190 24.06 -18.14 -17.29
C ALA A 190 23.22 -18.50 -18.53
N ALA A 191 22.56 -17.52 -19.16
CA ALA A 191 21.73 -17.73 -20.35
C ALA A 191 22.49 -17.53 -21.69
N GLY A 192 23.56 -16.72 -21.72
CA GLY A 192 24.33 -16.42 -22.94
C GLY A 192 25.71 -17.09 -23.05
N GLY A 193 26.17 -17.78 -22.00
CA GLY A 193 27.58 -18.18 -21.85
C GLY A 193 28.02 -19.49 -22.52
N GLY A 194 27.28 -20.07 -23.46
CA GLY A 194 27.66 -21.35 -24.07
C GLY A 194 28.92 -21.29 -24.94
N ALA A 195 29.14 -20.17 -25.66
CA ALA A 195 30.19 -20.05 -26.66
C ALA A 195 31.36 -19.13 -26.27
N ALA A 196 31.16 -18.20 -25.32
CA ALA A 196 32.23 -17.30 -24.85
C ALA A 196 33.04 -17.88 -23.66
N LYS A 197 32.44 -18.80 -22.87
CA LYS A 197 33.13 -19.51 -21.77
C LYS A 197 34.20 -20.48 -22.26
N SER A 198 34.04 -21.05 -23.46
CA SER A 198 35.02 -21.99 -24.03
C SER A 198 36.32 -21.31 -24.44
N LEU A 199 36.28 -20.03 -24.80
CA LEU A 199 37.46 -19.25 -25.19
C LEU A 199 38.21 -18.64 -23.99
N SER A 200 37.52 -18.23 -22.92
CA SER A 200 38.16 -17.71 -21.70
C SER A 200 38.68 -18.79 -20.75
N MET A 201 38.10 -19.99 -20.76
CA MET A 201 38.62 -21.17 -20.02
C MET A 201 40.02 -21.61 -20.49
N LEU A 202 40.36 -21.36 -21.76
CA LEU A 202 41.67 -21.72 -22.33
C LEU A 202 42.78 -20.70 -22.00
N ALA A 203 42.43 -19.46 -21.62
CA ALA A 203 43.40 -18.39 -21.38
C ALA A 203 43.76 -18.20 -19.88
N ALA A 204 42.88 -18.57 -18.94
CA ALA A 204 43.13 -18.45 -17.49
C ALA A 204 42.28 -19.43 -16.65
N PRO A 205 42.62 -20.74 -16.62
CA PRO A 205 41.76 -21.78 -16.05
C PRO A 205 41.54 -21.67 -14.53
N GLN A 206 42.47 -21.09 -13.76
CA GLN A 206 42.36 -21.01 -12.29
C GLN A 206 41.48 -19.84 -11.79
N GLN A 207 41.50 -18.68 -12.46
CA GLN A 207 40.70 -17.51 -12.06
C GLN A 207 39.25 -17.59 -12.55
N SER A 208 39.01 -18.22 -13.72
CA SER A 208 37.66 -18.48 -14.20
C SER A 208 36.92 -19.49 -13.32
N LEU A 209 37.62 -20.51 -12.78
CA LEU A 209 36.99 -21.52 -11.93
C LEU A 209 36.52 -20.93 -10.59
N SER A 210 37.33 -20.10 -9.93
CA SER A 210 36.99 -19.50 -8.63
C SER A 210 35.83 -18.51 -8.73
N HIS A 211 35.79 -17.68 -9.78
CA HIS A 211 34.64 -16.80 -10.04
C HIS A 211 33.38 -17.58 -10.37
N THR A 212 33.46 -18.62 -11.21
CA THR A 212 32.29 -19.42 -11.58
C THR A 212 31.76 -20.24 -10.41
N LEU A 213 32.65 -20.78 -9.57
CA LEU A 213 32.27 -21.52 -8.35
C LEU A 213 31.68 -20.58 -7.27
N GLY A 214 32.23 -19.37 -7.11
CA GLY A 214 31.66 -18.36 -6.22
C GLY A 214 30.27 -17.91 -6.67
N GLN A 215 30.10 -17.65 -7.98
CA GLN A 215 28.79 -17.36 -8.57
C GLN A 215 27.79 -18.51 -8.39
N ALA A 216 28.22 -19.75 -8.61
CA ALA A 216 27.37 -20.93 -8.43
C ALA A 216 26.99 -21.17 -6.95
N ALA A 217 27.92 -20.94 -6.02
CA ALA A 217 27.67 -21.03 -4.59
C ALA A 217 26.69 -19.95 -4.12
N ASP A 218 26.82 -18.72 -4.61
CA ASP A 218 25.89 -17.63 -4.31
C ASP A 218 24.49 -17.92 -4.86
N MET A 219 24.39 -18.44 -6.10
CA MET A 219 23.12 -18.86 -6.69
C MET A 219 22.49 -20.03 -5.93
N ALA A 220 23.28 -21.02 -5.52
CA ALA A 220 22.80 -22.14 -4.71
C ALA A 220 22.32 -21.68 -3.33
N ARG A 221 23.03 -20.74 -2.70
CA ARG A 221 22.63 -20.15 -1.41
C ARG A 221 21.35 -19.33 -1.52
N MET A 222 21.21 -18.51 -2.57
CA MET A 222 19.97 -17.78 -2.85
C MET A 222 18.80 -18.72 -3.15
N GLY A 223 19.02 -19.76 -3.96
CA GLY A 223 18.02 -20.78 -4.25
C GLY A 223 17.59 -21.56 -2.99
N GLY A 224 18.55 -21.92 -2.14
CA GLY A 224 18.29 -22.57 -0.85
C GLY A 224 17.51 -21.68 0.12
N GLN A 225 17.85 -20.39 0.20
CA GLN A 225 17.12 -19.43 1.03
C GLN A 225 15.67 -19.25 0.54
N LEU A 226 15.46 -19.07 -0.76
CA LEU A 226 14.13 -18.96 -1.34
C LEU A 226 13.28 -20.22 -1.10
N ALA A 227 13.87 -21.40 -1.24
CA ALA A 227 13.20 -22.66 -0.94
C ALA A 227 12.83 -22.76 0.54
N SER A 228 13.73 -22.36 1.43
CA SER A 228 13.49 -22.30 2.88
C SER A 228 12.37 -21.33 3.22
N ASP A 229 12.36 -20.13 2.64
CA ASP A 229 11.33 -19.12 2.90
C ASP A 229 9.94 -19.56 2.39
N LEU A 230 9.89 -20.18 1.21
CA LEU A 230 8.67 -20.78 0.67
C LEU A 230 8.17 -21.94 1.54
N ALA A 231 9.08 -22.79 2.03
CA ALA A 231 8.74 -23.87 2.94
C ALA A 231 8.20 -23.33 4.29
N ALA A 232 8.86 -22.32 4.86
CA ALA A 232 8.42 -21.66 6.09
C ALA A 232 7.03 -21.04 5.91
N LEU A 233 6.75 -20.39 4.77
CA LEU A 233 5.44 -19.84 4.45
C LEU A 233 4.38 -20.93 4.28
N ALA A 234 4.71 -22.03 3.60
CA ALA A 234 3.78 -23.14 3.39
C ALA A 234 3.40 -23.83 4.71
N LEU A 235 4.38 -24.01 5.60
CA LEU A 235 4.22 -24.62 6.92
C LEU A 235 3.68 -23.67 7.99
N MET A 236 3.62 -22.36 7.70
CA MET A 236 3.06 -21.37 8.62
C MET A 236 1.59 -21.70 8.90
N PRO A 237 1.13 -21.72 10.17
CA PRO A 237 -0.28 -21.90 10.46
C PRO A 237 -1.11 -20.74 9.90
N ASP A 238 -2.28 -21.09 9.39
CA ASP A 238 -3.32 -20.14 9.02
C ASP A 238 -3.77 -19.35 10.28
N ASP A 239 -4.21 -18.11 10.10
CA ASP A 239 -4.94 -17.40 11.14
C ASP A 239 -6.35 -17.97 11.34
N SER A 240 -7.03 -17.54 12.42
CA SER A 240 -8.28 -18.17 12.85
C SER A 240 -9.37 -18.09 11.77
N PRO A 241 -10.18 -19.15 11.60
CA PRO A 241 -11.24 -19.20 10.61
C PRO A 241 -12.43 -18.34 11.06
N THR A 242 -12.36 -17.03 10.83
CA THR A 242 -13.45 -16.08 11.05
C THR A 242 -14.29 -15.91 9.79
N ARG A 243 -15.51 -15.34 9.90
CA ARG A 243 -16.32 -14.97 8.73
C ARG A 243 -15.66 -13.95 7.79
N LEU A 244 -14.63 -13.25 8.26
CA LEU A 244 -13.85 -12.30 7.48
C LEU A 244 -12.83 -12.98 6.56
N LYS A 245 -12.65 -14.31 6.69
CA LYS A 245 -11.72 -15.12 5.91
C LYS A 245 -12.48 -16.10 5.02
N GLY A 246 -12.17 -16.10 3.72
CA GLY A 246 -12.81 -17.02 2.78
C GLY A 246 -12.55 -16.62 1.33
N GLN A 247 -13.37 -17.14 0.42
CA GLN A 247 -13.33 -16.77 -0.99
C GLN A 247 -14.12 -15.46 -1.18
N PRO A 248 -13.48 -14.36 -1.64
CA PRO A 248 -14.18 -13.13 -1.95
C PRO A 248 -15.09 -13.28 -3.18
N GLY A 249 -16.18 -12.51 -3.21
CA GLY A 249 -17.06 -12.34 -4.36
C GLY A 249 -16.49 -11.33 -5.37
N SER A 250 -17.37 -10.54 -6.00
CA SER A 250 -17.02 -9.54 -7.01
C SER A 250 -17.51 -8.13 -6.67
N THR A 251 -18.01 -7.93 -5.44
CA THR A 251 -18.60 -6.67 -4.99
C THR A 251 -17.91 -6.21 -3.71
N LYS A 252 -17.52 -4.93 -3.70
CA LYS A 252 -16.91 -4.29 -2.53
C LYS A 252 -17.79 -3.20 -1.98
N ARG A 253 -17.71 -3.00 -0.66
CA ARG A 253 -18.26 -1.84 0.04
C ARG A 253 -17.15 -1.16 0.82
N VAL A 254 -17.27 0.16 0.95
CA VAL A 254 -16.39 0.95 1.81
C VAL A 254 -17.19 1.63 2.91
N ALA A 255 -16.54 1.83 4.05
CA ALA A 255 -17.05 2.63 5.13
C ALA A 255 -15.89 3.37 5.82
N TRP A 256 -16.16 4.51 6.45
CA TRP A 256 -15.16 5.24 7.23
C TRP A 256 -15.82 6.15 8.27
N CYS A 257 -15.14 6.36 9.39
CA CYS A 257 -15.62 7.25 10.46
C CYS A 257 -15.22 8.71 10.23
N GLN A 258 -15.87 9.59 11.00
CA GLN A 258 -15.40 10.95 11.19
C GLN A 258 -14.06 10.98 11.96
N PRO A 259 -13.25 12.04 11.81
CA PRO A 259 -11.97 12.12 12.50
C PRO A 259 -12.13 12.17 14.02
N ILE A 260 -11.47 11.25 14.73
CA ILE A 260 -11.30 11.34 16.19
C ILE A 260 -10.10 12.23 16.52
N PRO A 261 -10.07 12.95 17.65
CA PRO A 261 -8.96 13.85 17.99
C PRO A 261 -7.63 13.09 18.14
N LEU A 262 -6.62 13.43 17.32
CA LEU A 262 -5.31 12.78 17.38
C LEU A 262 -4.62 13.02 18.74
N ASP A 263 -4.90 14.14 19.39
CA ASP A 263 -4.29 14.52 20.64
C ASP A 263 -4.75 13.62 21.80
N GLU A 264 -5.99 13.15 21.76
CA GLU A 264 -6.49 12.14 22.71
C GLU A 264 -5.80 10.78 22.50
N VAL A 265 -5.63 10.37 21.23
CA VAL A 265 -4.87 9.14 20.89
C VAL A 265 -3.43 9.23 21.41
N LYS A 266 -2.77 10.39 21.23
CA LYS A 266 -1.42 10.64 21.75
C LYS A 266 -1.40 10.65 23.28
N ALA A 267 -2.41 11.20 23.93
CA ALA A 267 -2.52 11.22 25.39
C ALA A 267 -2.61 9.79 25.95
N ILE A 268 -3.44 8.93 25.35
CA ILE A 268 -3.52 7.50 25.70
C ILE A 268 -2.16 6.82 25.48
N GLY A 269 -1.54 7.03 24.32
CA GLY A 269 -0.22 6.49 24.02
C GLY A 269 0.82 6.89 25.07
N LYS A 270 0.86 8.16 25.48
CA LYS A 270 1.75 8.65 26.53
C LYS A 270 1.47 8.02 27.88
N ALA A 271 0.20 7.93 28.29
CA ALA A 271 -0.20 7.34 29.57
C ALA A 271 0.15 5.84 29.67
N LEU A 272 -0.01 5.10 28.57
CA LEU A 272 0.25 3.65 28.51
C LEU A 272 1.68 3.31 28.08
N ASN A 273 2.52 4.30 27.79
CA ASN A 273 3.85 4.14 27.18
C ASN A 273 3.79 3.32 25.86
N CYS A 274 2.78 3.57 25.04
CA CYS A 274 2.52 2.92 23.74
C CYS A 274 2.61 3.95 22.60
N SER A 275 2.91 3.49 21.38
CA SER A 275 2.87 4.36 20.21
C SER A 275 1.43 4.63 19.77
N VAL A 276 1.22 5.71 19.01
CA VAL A 276 -0.09 6.01 18.36
C VAL A 276 -0.57 4.82 17.52
N ASN A 277 0.34 4.15 16.81
CA ASN A 277 0.02 2.97 16.02
C ASN A 277 -0.49 1.81 16.89
N ASP A 278 0.12 1.55 18.06
CA ASP A 278 -0.31 0.48 18.98
C ASP A 278 -1.72 0.74 19.51
N VAL A 279 -2.03 1.99 19.86
CA VAL A 279 -3.35 2.42 20.34
C VAL A 279 -4.41 2.21 19.25
N LEU A 280 -4.16 2.71 18.04
CA LEU A 280 -5.11 2.62 16.94
C LEU A 280 -5.32 1.17 16.49
N LEU A 281 -4.26 0.37 16.36
CA LEU A 281 -4.35 -1.06 16.05
C LEU A 281 -5.08 -1.84 17.15
N GLY A 282 -4.90 -1.48 18.42
CA GLY A 282 -5.66 -2.04 19.54
C GLY A 282 -7.15 -1.73 19.45
N CYS A 283 -7.51 -0.51 19.02
CA CYS A 283 -8.91 -0.14 18.78
C CYS A 283 -9.50 -0.89 17.58
N VAL A 284 -8.74 -1.04 16.49
CA VAL A 284 -9.17 -1.84 15.33
C VAL A 284 -9.37 -3.31 15.69
N ALA A 285 -8.45 -3.91 16.45
CA ALA A 285 -8.61 -5.28 16.93
C ALA A 285 -9.88 -5.43 17.78
N GLY A 286 -10.18 -4.44 18.63
CA GLY A 286 -11.43 -4.38 19.40
C GLY A 286 -12.66 -4.27 18.51
N ALA A 287 -12.65 -3.37 17.52
CA ALA A 287 -13.77 -3.16 16.61
C ALA A 287 -14.09 -4.39 15.77
N LEU A 288 -13.06 -5.10 15.28
CA LEU A 288 -13.21 -6.37 14.60
C LEU A 288 -13.77 -7.45 15.53
N GLY A 289 -13.26 -7.53 16.76
CA GLY A 289 -13.76 -8.45 17.78
C GLY A 289 -15.24 -8.21 18.09
N ALA A 290 -15.62 -6.97 18.37
CA ALA A 290 -16.99 -6.56 18.67
C ALA A 290 -17.94 -6.83 17.49
N TYR A 291 -17.52 -6.52 16.26
CA TYR A 291 -18.28 -6.85 15.05
C TYR A 291 -18.56 -8.36 14.93
N LEU A 292 -17.54 -9.19 15.13
CA LEU A 292 -17.66 -10.65 15.07
C LEU A 292 -18.59 -11.18 16.17
N GLN A 293 -18.39 -10.73 17.41
CA GLN A 293 -19.23 -11.09 18.56
C GLN A 293 -20.70 -10.69 18.36
N ARG A 294 -20.97 -9.49 17.83
CA ARG A 294 -22.35 -9.03 17.54
C ARG A 294 -23.06 -9.95 16.55
N LEU A 295 -22.31 -10.54 15.61
CA LEU A 295 -22.84 -11.48 14.64
C LEU A 295 -22.86 -12.95 15.13
N GLY A 296 -22.50 -13.19 16.40
CA GLY A 296 -22.56 -14.49 17.05
C GLY A 296 -21.28 -15.33 16.96
N ASP A 297 -20.16 -14.78 16.49
CA ASP A 297 -18.89 -15.52 16.45
C ASP A 297 -18.19 -15.53 17.81
N GLU A 298 -17.62 -16.67 18.18
CA GLU A 298 -16.79 -16.79 19.39
C GLU A 298 -15.39 -16.22 19.12
N THR A 299 -15.05 -15.03 19.62
CA THR A 299 -13.72 -14.44 19.35
C THR A 299 -12.62 -14.88 20.32
N ARG A 300 -12.96 -15.53 21.43
CA ARG A 300 -12.00 -15.93 22.46
C ARG A 300 -10.96 -16.90 21.88
N GLY A 301 -9.68 -16.56 22.03
CA GLY A 301 -8.58 -17.34 21.47
C GLY A 301 -8.45 -17.24 19.94
N GLN A 302 -9.28 -16.43 19.28
CA GLN A 302 -9.14 -16.15 17.86
C GLN A 302 -8.20 -15.00 17.59
N GLU A 303 -7.52 -15.09 16.45
CA GLU A 303 -6.55 -14.14 15.97
C GLU A 303 -6.73 -13.89 14.48
N ILE A 304 -6.61 -12.63 14.07
CA ILE A 304 -6.66 -12.22 12.66
C ILE A 304 -5.27 -11.77 12.23
N ARG A 305 -4.74 -12.32 11.15
CA ARG A 305 -3.48 -11.85 10.55
C ARG A 305 -3.78 -10.74 9.55
N ALA A 306 -3.20 -9.57 9.81
CA ALA A 306 -3.20 -8.42 8.95
C ALA A 306 -1.80 -8.20 8.35
N MET A 307 -1.72 -8.06 7.03
CA MET A 307 -0.48 -7.66 6.36
C MET A 307 -0.32 -6.15 6.43
N VAL A 308 0.75 -5.71 7.09
CA VAL A 308 1.06 -4.29 7.26
C VAL A 308 2.24 -3.91 6.36
N PRO A 309 2.10 -2.89 5.48
CA PRO A 309 3.21 -2.44 4.67
C PRO A 309 4.23 -1.71 5.53
N ILE A 310 5.50 -2.02 5.34
CA ILE A 310 6.59 -1.22 5.87
C ILE A 310 7.45 -0.69 4.73
N ASN A 311 7.80 0.58 4.82
CA ASN A 311 8.64 1.22 3.84
C ASN A 311 10.09 0.73 3.96
N LEU A 312 10.70 0.40 2.82
CA LEU A 312 12.11 0.01 2.73
C LEU A 312 12.99 1.13 2.16
N ARG A 313 12.40 2.29 1.85
CA ARG A 313 13.07 3.42 1.20
C ARG A 313 13.52 4.50 2.20
N PRO A 314 14.74 5.05 2.08
CA PRO A 314 15.13 6.31 2.73
C PRO A 314 14.23 7.49 2.27
N MET A 315 13.86 8.39 3.18
CA MET A 315 12.89 9.47 2.89
C MET A 315 13.32 10.43 1.75
N GLU A 316 14.62 10.60 1.54
CA GLU A 316 15.22 11.46 0.50
C GLU A 316 14.90 11.04 -0.95
N ASP A 317 14.51 9.77 -1.15
CA ASP A 317 14.23 9.19 -2.46
C ASP A 317 12.72 9.09 -2.77
N ALA A 318 11.85 9.69 -1.94
CA ALA A 318 10.39 9.58 -2.05
C ALA A 318 9.81 10.12 -3.37
N TRP A 319 10.53 11.00 -4.06
CA TRP A 319 10.12 11.58 -5.35
C TRP A 319 10.24 10.60 -6.54
N LYS A 320 10.99 9.50 -6.41
CA LYS A 320 11.15 8.49 -7.47
C LYS A 320 10.00 7.47 -7.40
N LEU A 321 9.14 7.46 -8.43
CA LEU A 321 8.03 6.51 -8.58
C LEU A 321 8.48 5.04 -8.69
N GLY A 322 7.53 4.11 -8.53
CA GLY A 322 7.73 2.65 -8.46
C GLY A 322 7.70 2.11 -7.04
N ASN A 323 7.58 0.78 -6.91
CA ASN A 323 7.33 0.12 -5.62
C ASN A 323 8.60 -0.30 -4.85
N ARG A 324 8.76 0.16 -3.59
CA ARG A 324 9.84 -0.25 -2.67
C ARG A 324 9.39 -0.42 -1.21
N PHE A 325 8.53 -1.39 -0.94
CA PHE A 325 8.05 -1.69 0.41
C PHE A 325 7.97 -3.20 0.66
N GLY A 326 8.07 -3.61 1.93
CA GLY A 326 7.86 -4.98 2.39
C GLY A 326 6.52 -5.11 3.12
N LEU A 327 6.06 -6.34 3.34
CA LEU A 327 4.87 -6.64 4.14
C LEU A 327 5.28 -7.40 5.41
N VAL A 328 4.71 -7.02 6.55
CA VAL A 328 4.86 -7.78 7.80
C VAL A 328 3.51 -8.35 8.27
N PRO A 329 3.46 -9.63 8.66
CA PRO A 329 2.26 -10.24 9.21
C PRO A 329 2.08 -9.83 10.67
N LEU A 330 1.21 -8.87 10.94
CA LEU A 330 0.78 -8.55 12.29
C LEU A 330 -0.43 -9.42 12.66
N VAL A 331 -0.36 -10.09 13.81
CA VAL A 331 -1.48 -10.88 14.33
C VAL A 331 -2.25 -10.04 15.34
N LEU A 332 -3.51 -9.72 15.04
CA LEU A 332 -4.41 -8.91 15.87
C LEU A 332 -5.13 -9.77 16.91
N PRO A 333 -5.09 -9.39 18.20
CA PRO A 333 -5.74 -10.09 19.30
C PRO A 333 -7.23 -9.71 19.40
N ILE A 334 -8.06 -10.21 18.47
CA ILE A 334 -9.48 -9.86 18.37
C ILE A 334 -10.36 -10.43 19.50
N GLY A 335 -9.85 -11.43 20.23
CA GLY A 335 -10.52 -12.05 21.38
C GLY A 335 -10.18 -11.48 22.75
N VAL A 336 -9.40 -10.39 22.82
CA VAL A 336 -9.00 -9.77 24.09
C VAL A 336 -9.98 -8.67 24.47
N ASP A 337 -10.79 -8.91 25.50
CA ASP A 337 -11.86 -8.00 25.93
C ASP A 337 -11.32 -6.73 26.59
N ASN A 338 -10.27 -6.86 27.42
CA ASN A 338 -9.68 -5.72 28.12
C ASN A 338 -8.92 -4.82 27.12
N PRO A 339 -9.34 -3.54 26.93
CA PRO A 339 -8.75 -2.68 25.91
C PRO A 339 -7.28 -2.33 26.20
N ILE A 340 -6.88 -2.27 27.48
CA ILE A 340 -5.49 -2.00 27.88
C ILE A 340 -4.61 -3.20 27.56
N GLU A 341 -5.03 -4.40 27.94
CA GLU A 341 -4.33 -5.66 27.62
C GLU A 341 -4.19 -5.84 26.11
N ARG A 342 -5.23 -5.51 25.36
CA ARG A 342 -5.24 -5.57 23.90
C ARG A 342 -4.19 -4.66 23.28
N VAL A 343 -4.09 -3.41 23.72
CA VAL A 343 -3.05 -2.47 23.25
C VAL A 343 -1.64 -2.96 23.60
N PHE A 344 -1.41 -3.46 24.82
CA PHE A 344 -0.10 -4.02 25.19
C PHE A 344 0.26 -5.27 24.39
N THR A 345 -0.72 -6.12 24.10
CA THR A 345 -0.54 -7.31 23.25
C THR A 345 -0.14 -6.92 21.84
N VAL A 346 -0.82 -5.94 21.24
CA VAL A 346 -0.48 -5.37 19.94
C VAL A 346 0.94 -4.79 19.96
N ARG A 347 1.28 -3.97 20.96
CA ARG A 347 2.62 -3.39 21.11
C ARG A 347 3.70 -4.47 21.19
N SER A 348 3.47 -5.52 21.97
CA SER A 348 4.41 -6.64 22.10
C SER A 348 4.67 -7.29 20.73
N ARG A 349 3.59 -7.60 19.99
CA ARG A 349 3.68 -8.21 18.65
C ARG A 349 4.36 -7.29 17.64
N MET A 350 4.05 -6.00 17.66
CA MET A 350 4.72 -5.00 16.82
C MET A 350 6.21 -4.90 17.13
N ASN A 351 6.60 -4.93 18.41
CA ASN A 351 8.01 -4.89 18.79
C ASN A 351 8.77 -6.16 18.37
N SER A 352 8.14 -7.33 18.40
CA SER A 352 8.73 -8.57 17.87
C SER A 352 8.95 -8.53 16.36
N LEU A 353 8.22 -7.69 15.62
CA LEU A 353 8.42 -7.48 14.19
C LEU A 353 9.54 -6.48 13.88
N LYS A 354 9.83 -5.54 14.79
CA LYS A 354 10.91 -4.55 14.63
C LYS A 354 12.28 -5.25 14.64
N GLY A 355 13.05 -5.09 13.58
CA GLY A 355 14.36 -5.72 13.42
C GLY A 355 14.31 -7.15 12.83
N SER A 356 13.13 -7.65 12.48
CA SER A 356 13.00 -8.91 11.75
C SER A 356 13.42 -8.75 10.28
N LEU A 357 13.96 -9.80 9.68
CA LEU A 357 14.28 -9.85 8.23
C LEU A 357 13.03 -10.01 7.35
N GLN A 358 11.85 -10.25 7.95
CA GLN A 358 10.60 -10.53 7.24
C GLN A 358 10.22 -9.52 6.13
N PRO A 359 10.41 -8.20 6.30
CA PRO A 359 10.11 -7.22 5.25
C PRO A 359 10.98 -7.36 4.00
N LEU A 360 12.25 -7.71 4.20
CA LEU A 360 13.18 -7.96 3.11
C LEU A 360 12.83 -9.28 2.41
N LEU A 361 12.40 -10.28 3.19
CA LEU A 361 11.94 -11.55 2.66
C LEU A 361 10.67 -11.38 1.82
N THR A 362 9.66 -10.63 2.27
CA THR A 362 8.45 -10.38 1.47
C THR A 362 8.72 -9.51 0.24
N PHE A 363 9.60 -8.52 0.33
CA PHE A 363 10.04 -7.77 -0.85
C PHE A 363 10.80 -8.64 -1.86
N GLY A 364 11.68 -9.53 -1.38
CA GLY A 364 12.35 -10.53 -2.20
C GLY A 364 11.36 -11.49 -2.86
N LEU A 365 10.37 -11.97 -2.10
CA LEU A 365 9.29 -12.84 -2.58
C LEU A 365 8.50 -12.18 -3.72
N LEU A 366 8.10 -10.91 -3.56
CA LEU A 366 7.40 -10.14 -4.60
C LEU A 366 8.28 -9.90 -5.83
N SER A 367 9.58 -9.65 -5.63
CA SER A 367 10.53 -9.48 -6.72
C SER A 367 10.69 -10.75 -7.55
N VAL A 368 10.75 -11.91 -6.90
CA VAL A 368 10.76 -13.23 -7.54
C VAL A 368 9.44 -13.50 -8.25
N ALA A 369 8.31 -13.19 -7.62
CA ALA A 369 6.98 -13.34 -8.22
C ALA A 369 6.87 -12.59 -9.58
N GLY A 370 7.47 -11.40 -9.69
CA GLY A 370 7.53 -10.63 -10.93
C GLY A 370 8.47 -11.20 -12.02
N LEU A 371 9.26 -12.21 -11.71
CA LEU A 371 10.11 -12.96 -12.66
C LEU A 371 9.45 -14.26 -13.15
N LEU A 372 8.48 -14.79 -12.40
CA LEU A 372 7.82 -16.04 -12.72
C LEU A 372 6.85 -15.89 -13.90
N ILE A 373 6.61 -16.99 -14.60
CA ILE A 373 5.46 -17.10 -15.51
C ILE A 373 4.16 -17.01 -14.70
N LYS A 374 3.11 -16.46 -15.31
CA LYS A 374 1.85 -16.14 -14.64
C LYS A 374 1.26 -17.29 -13.79
N PRO A 375 1.20 -18.55 -14.26
CA PRO A 375 0.68 -19.65 -13.43
C PRO A 375 1.50 -19.92 -12.16
N ALA A 376 2.84 -19.81 -12.25
CA ALA A 376 3.73 -20.02 -11.11
C ALA A 376 3.68 -18.84 -10.13
N GLN A 377 3.57 -17.61 -10.67
CA GLN A 377 3.31 -16.41 -9.87
C GLN A 377 2.01 -16.55 -9.08
N ASP A 378 0.92 -16.96 -9.74
CA ASP A 378 -0.40 -17.09 -9.11
C ASP A 378 -0.40 -18.17 -8.02
N ALA A 379 0.25 -19.31 -8.26
CA ALA A 379 0.40 -20.36 -7.25
C ALA A 379 1.15 -19.83 -6.01
N MET A 380 2.27 -19.15 -6.22
CA MET A 380 3.09 -18.57 -5.14
C MET A 380 2.32 -17.52 -4.32
N LEU A 381 1.62 -16.60 -5.00
CA LEU A 381 0.86 -15.55 -4.33
C LEU A 381 -0.40 -16.09 -3.65
N SER A 382 -1.02 -17.15 -4.18
CA SER A 382 -2.16 -17.81 -3.54
C SER A 382 -1.80 -18.41 -2.19
N LEU A 383 -0.60 -19.00 -2.05
CA LEU A 383 -0.10 -19.51 -0.77
C LEU A 383 0.04 -18.39 0.26
N PHE A 384 0.54 -17.22 -0.16
CA PHE A 384 0.68 -16.06 0.71
C PHE A 384 -0.68 -15.48 1.13
N GLY A 385 -1.61 -15.32 0.17
CA GLY A 385 -2.95 -14.79 0.42
C GLY A 385 -3.76 -15.63 1.41
N ARG A 386 -3.66 -16.96 1.35
CA ARG A 386 -4.38 -17.87 2.27
C ARG A 386 -3.98 -17.72 3.74
N LYS A 387 -2.78 -17.21 4.03
CA LYS A 387 -2.29 -17.02 5.41
C LYS A 387 -2.85 -15.78 6.09
N THR A 388 -3.61 -14.95 5.37
CA THR A 388 -3.97 -13.59 5.77
C THR A 388 -5.46 -13.33 5.58
N THR A 389 -6.08 -12.72 6.58
CA THR A 389 -7.48 -12.25 6.51
C THR A 389 -7.58 -10.81 6.01
N ALA A 390 -6.64 -9.94 6.41
CA ALA A 390 -6.71 -8.52 6.14
C ALA A 390 -5.40 -7.91 5.62
N VAL A 391 -5.51 -6.79 4.90
CA VAL A 391 -4.40 -5.85 4.70
C VAL A 391 -4.68 -4.60 5.51
N MET A 392 -3.66 -4.03 6.15
CA MET A 392 -3.84 -2.89 7.04
C MET A 392 -2.76 -1.84 6.84
N THR A 393 -3.16 -0.61 6.57
CA THR A 393 -2.26 0.53 6.40
C THR A 393 -2.49 1.57 7.48
N ASN A 394 -1.40 2.17 7.97
CA ASN A 394 -1.44 3.33 8.86
C ASN A 394 -0.52 4.40 8.30
N VAL A 395 -1.10 5.50 7.82
CA VAL A 395 -0.36 6.57 7.17
C VAL A 395 -0.44 7.85 8.00
N PRO A 396 0.71 8.40 8.46
CA PRO A 396 0.73 9.74 9.02
C PRO A 396 0.63 10.77 7.89
N GLY A 397 -0.39 11.63 7.96
CA GLY A 397 -0.55 12.78 7.09
C GLY A 397 -0.21 14.10 7.78
N PRO A 398 -0.32 15.24 7.06
CA PRO A 398 -0.04 16.55 7.62
C PRO A 398 -0.94 16.92 8.80
N ALA A 399 -0.35 17.58 9.79
CA ALA A 399 -1.06 18.03 10.99
C ALA A 399 -2.03 19.18 10.70
N THR A 400 -1.76 19.97 9.66
CA THR A 400 -2.61 21.08 9.22
C THR A 400 -3.44 20.68 8.01
N LYS A 401 -4.64 21.25 7.91
CA LYS A 401 -5.46 21.12 6.70
C LYS A 401 -4.76 21.78 5.52
N LEU A 402 -4.78 21.10 4.39
CA LEU A 402 -4.15 21.50 3.14
C LEU A 402 -5.19 22.21 2.27
N LYS A 403 -4.72 22.94 1.27
CA LYS A 403 -5.59 23.53 0.25
C LYS A 403 -5.33 22.92 -1.11
N VAL A 404 -6.34 22.84 -1.96
CA VAL A 404 -6.27 22.39 -3.35
C VAL A 404 -7.14 23.33 -4.17
N CYS A 405 -6.55 24.04 -5.13
CA CYS A 405 -7.27 25.00 -5.97
C CYS A 405 -8.02 26.05 -5.13
N GLY A 406 -7.43 26.50 -4.02
CA GLY A 406 -8.01 27.45 -3.09
C GLY A 406 -8.99 26.85 -2.06
N ALA A 407 -9.50 25.65 -2.29
CA ALA A 407 -10.41 24.94 -1.39
C ALA A 407 -9.65 24.20 -0.28
N THR A 408 -10.17 24.19 0.94
CA THR A 408 -9.62 23.41 2.05
C THR A 408 -9.97 21.93 1.86
N LEU A 409 -8.98 21.07 1.95
CA LEU A 409 -9.16 19.63 2.09
C LEU A 409 -9.59 19.37 3.55
N GLU A 410 -10.88 19.09 3.73
CA GLU A 410 -11.51 18.88 5.03
C GLU A 410 -11.28 17.45 5.52
N GLN A 411 -11.32 16.51 4.59
CA GLN A 411 -11.22 15.09 4.88
C GLN A 411 -10.50 14.36 3.76
N THR A 412 -9.70 13.36 4.11
CA THR A 412 -9.05 12.46 3.17
C THR A 412 -9.18 11.03 3.67
N MET A 413 -9.45 10.09 2.77
CA MET A 413 -9.45 8.65 3.05
C MET A 413 -8.89 7.91 1.86
N PHE A 414 -8.27 6.75 2.07
CA PHE A 414 -7.85 5.88 0.99
C PHE A 414 -7.89 4.42 1.41
N TRP A 415 -7.87 3.52 0.43
CA TRP A 415 -7.79 2.08 0.63
C TRP A 415 -6.73 1.50 -0.27
N VAL A 416 -5.88 0.67 0.32
CA VAL A 416 -4.86 -0.10 -0.39
C VAL A 416 -5.51 -1.33 -1.03
N PRO A 417 -4.94 -1.83 -2.14
CA PRO A 417 -5.47 -3.01 -2.81
C PRO A 417 -5.35 -4.24 -1.92
N GLN A 418 -6.31 -5.13 -2.12
CA GLN A 418 -6.36 -6.45 -1.51
C GLN A 418 -5.90 -7.48 -2.54
N THR A 419 -5.23 -8.55 -2.12
CA THR A 419 -4.63 -9.53 -3.04
C THR A 419 -5.19 -10.92 -2.80
N GLY A 420 -5.39 -11.70 -3.87
CA GLY A 420 -5.86 -13.08 -3.78
C GLY A 420 -7.19 -13.20 -3.04
N THR A 421 -7.20 -13.92 -1.92
CA THR A 421 -8.38 -14.18 -1.07
C THR A 421 -8.56 -13.16 0.06
N VAL A 422 -7.67 -12.18 0.19
CA VAL A 422 -7.81 -11.14 1.23
C VAL A 422 -9.05 -10.32 0.90
N GLY A 423 -10.04 -10.34 1.79
CA GLY A 423 -11.31 -9.64 1.57
C GLY A 423 -11.53 -8.42 2.45
N LEU A 424 -10.63 -8.16 3.41
CA LEU A 424 -10.70 -7.01 4.30
C LEU A 424 -9.48 -6.10 4.15
N GLY A 425 -9.73 -4.81 3.95
CA GLY A 425 -8.72 -3.78 3.73
C GLY A 425 -8.99 -2.67 4.71
N VAL A 426 -8.01 -2.38 5.55
CA VAL A 426 -8.14 -1.46 6.66
C VAL A 426 -7.18 -0.31 6.47
N SER A 427 -7.68 0.91 6.65
CA SER A 427 -6.90 2.13 6.48
C SER A 427 -7.06 3.04 7.67
N ILE A 428 -5.93 3.43 8.25
CA ILE A 428 -5.83 4.43 9.29
C ILE A 428 -5.06 5.61 8.71
N LEU A 429 -5.62 6.82 8.85
CA LEU A 429 -5.00 8.04 8.36
C LEU A 429 -5.09 9.14 9.42
N SER A 430 -3.95 9.73 9.76
CA SER A 430 -3.93 10.96 10.57
C SER A 430 -3.89 12.18 9.65
N TYR A 431 -4.80 13.14 9.81
CA TYR A 431 -4.87 14.34 8.98
C TYR A 431 -5.56 15.50 9.71
N GLY A 432 -5.01 16.71 9.59
CA GLY A 432 -5.67 17.94 10.06
C GLY A 432 -6.00 17.95 11.57
N GLY A 433 -5.20 17.25 12.37
CA GLY A 433 -5.41 17.10 13.82
C GLY A 433 -6.33 15.94 14.23
N GLY A 434 -6.90 15.22 13.26
CA GLY A 434 -7.74 14.04 13.52
C GLY A 434 -7.12 12.73 13.02
N VAL A 435 -7.69 11.62 13.46
CA VAL A 435 -7.42 10.27 12.94
C VAL A 435 -8.70 9.69 12.40
N GLN A 436 -8.64 9.12 11.21
CA GLN A 436 -9.76 8.43 10.59
C GLN A 436 -9.43 6.95 10.38
N PHE A 437 -10.49 6.16 10.49
CA PHE A 437 -10.48 4.73 10.25
C PHE A 437 -11.45 4.43 9.11
N GLY A 438 -10.96 3.69 8.11
CA GLY A 438 -11.71 3.29 6.94
C GLY A 438 -11.53 1.81 6.65
N VAL A 439 -12.57 1.20 6.12
CA VAL A 439 -12.61 -0.21 5.75
C VAL A 439 -13.11 -0.32 4.31
N ILE A 440 -12.44 -1.14 3.51
CA ILE A 440 -12.96 -1.70 2.27
C ILE A 440 -13.11 -3.20 2.47
N ALA A 441 -14.27 -3.74 2.13
CA ALA A 441 -14.53 -5.15 2.33
C ALA A 441 -15.30 -5.78 1.17
N ASP A 442 -14.99 -7.04 0.91
CA ASP A 442 -15.78 -7.89 0.03
C ASP A 442 -17.12 -8.23 0.68
N THR A 443 -18.23 -8.05 -0.05
CA THR A 443 -19.57 -8.21 0.53
C THR A 443 -19.95 -9.66 0.83
N ALA A 444 -19.23 -10.66 0.29
CA ALA A 444 -19.46 -12.06 0.66
C ALA A 444 -18.92 -12.39 2.06
N LEU A 445 -17.89 -11.67 2.52
CA LEU A 445 -17.25 -11.88 3.83
C LEU A 445 -17.70 -10.85 4.87
N CYS A 446 -17.90 -9.60 4.45
CA CYS A 446 -18.40 -8.51 5.28
C CYS A 446 -19.46 -7.72 4.47
N PRO A 447 -20.74 -8.12 4.55
CA PRO A 447 -21.81 -7.48 3.79
C PRO A 447 -22.01 -6.00 4.14
N ASP A 448 -21.68 -5.60 5.37
CA ASP A 448 -21.84 -4.25 5.86
C ASP A 448 -20.59 -3.82 6.65
N PRO A 449 -19.60 -3.18 6.01
CA PRO A 449 -18.41 -2.72 6.72
C PRO A 449 -18.66 -1.51 7.62
N GLN A 450 -19.80 -0.80 7.49
CA GLN A 450 -20.15 0.32 8.38
C GLN A 450 -20.28 -0.17 9.82
N GLN A 451 -20.81 -1.38 9.98
CA GLN A 451 -20.89 -2.08 11.24
C GLN A 451 -19.55 -2.35 11.93
N ILE A 452 -18.40 -2.35 11.23
CA ILE A 452 -17.06 -2.39 11.84
C ILE A 452 -16.62 -0.98 12.24
N ILE A 453 -16.91 0.01 11.40
CA ILE A 453 -16.61 1.42 11.66
C ILE A 453 -17.32 1.91 12.93
N ASP A 454 -18.59 1.53 13.11
CA ASP A 454 -19.43 1.94 14.23
C ASP A 454 -18.92 1.41 15.58
N GLU A 455 -18.10 0.35 15.59
CA GLU A 455 -17.47 -0.19 16.80
C GLU A 455 -16.15 0.51 17.15
N PHE A 456 -15.54 1.23 16.21
CA PHE A 456 -14.21 1.83 16.40
C PHE A 456 -14.22 2.96 17.45
N GLU A 457 -15.18 3.88 17.35
CA GLU A 457 -15.31 5.00 18.30
C GLU A 457 -15.69 4.53 19.71
N PRO A 458 -16.66 3.60 19.91
CA PRO A 458 -16.92 2.98 21.21
C PRO A 458 -15.69 2.30 21.83
N GLU A 459 -14.90 1.55 21.05
CA GLU A 459 -13.68 0.91 21.54
C GLU A 459 -12.62 1.93 21.95
N PHE A 460 -12.46 3.01 21.18
CA PHE A 460 -11.60 4.13 21.53
C PHE A 460 -12.06 4.82 22.81
N ALA A 461 -13.36 5.13 22.94
CA ALA A 461 -13.93 5.77 24.12
C ALA A 461 -13.78 4.91 25.38
N ARG A 462 -13.95 3.57 25.25
CA ARG A 462 -13.71 2.64 26.36
C ARG A 462 -12.24 2.65 26.79
N LEU A 463 -11.31 2.60 25.82
CA LEU A 463 -9.88 2.68 26.09
C LEU A 463 -9.50 4.01 26.77
N LEU A 464 -10.02 5.14 26.27
CA LEU A 464 -9.82 6.46 26.85
C LEU A 464 -10.30 6.50 28.30
N THR A 465 -11.54 6.05 28.54
CA THR A 465 -12.15 6.02 29.88
C THR A 465 -11.31 5.21 30.86
N VAL A 466 -10.94 3.98 30.51
CA VAL A 466 -10.12 3.13 31.38
C VAL A 466 -8.74 3.74 31.61
N THR A 467 -8.15 4.37 30.59
CA THR A 467 -6.84 5.06 30.73
C THR A 467 -6.91 6.23 31.70
N LEU A 468 -7.99 7.01 31.69
CA LEU A 468 -8.21 8.12 32.62
C LEU A 468 -8.36 7.64 34.07
N MET A 469 -8.85 6.41 34.28
CA MET A 469 -9.00 5.78 35.59
C MET A 469 -7.71 5.15 36.14
N LEU A 470 -6.64 5.07 35.35
CA LEU A 470 -5.35 4.58 35.83
C LEU A 470 -4.74 5.54 36.87
N PRO A 471 -3.95 5.04 37.83
CA PRO A 471 -3.24 5.91 38.75
C PRO A 471 -2.27 6.81 37.97
N TRP A 472 -2.53 8.11 38.00
CA TRP A 472 -1.62 9.12 37.51
C TRP A 472 -0.50 9.22 38.53
N GLY A 473 0.68 8.68 38.21
CA GLY A 473 1.79 8.60 39.15
C GLY A 473 2.01 9.93 39.88
N GLU A 474 2.15 9.87 41.20
CA GLU A 474 2.54 11.04 42.00
C GLU A 474 3.78 11.66 41.35
N ALA A 475 3.72 12.96 41.07
CA ALA A 475 4.87 13.71 40.58
C ALA A 475 6.05 13.36 41.47
N LYS A 476 7.13 12.81 40.88
CA LYS A 476 8.39 12.64 41.60
C LYS A 476 8.78 14.04 42.10
N GLY A 477 8.63 14.25 43.40
CA GLY A 477 9.03 15.47 44.10
C GLY A 477 10.52 15.71 44.05
#